data_AF-A0A8J7XY52-F1
#
_entry.id   AF-A0A8J7XY52-F1
#
_cell.length_a   1.000
_cell.length_b   1.000
_cell.length_c   1.000
_cell.angle_alpha   90.00
_cell.angle_beta   90.00
_cell.angle_gamma   90.00
#
_symmetry.space_group_name_H-M   'P 1'
#
loop_
_entity.id
_entity.type
_entity.pdbx_description
1 polymer ?
#
loop_
_entity_poly.entity_id
_entity_poly.type
_entity_poly.pdbx_seq_one_letter_code
_entity_poly.pdbx_strand_id
1 'polypeptide(L)'
;LLITTTDLPKEKVVKKYFDKDVIEKSFESLKTTLSIQPVRHWLTGRVKAHIFICYLAYLHLSWMNMRLKTNGITMSPVKALENLETIYTVKLTDEKASASTTKTVPLTKEQEAIYKALNLLS
;
A
#
# COMPACT_ATOMS: atom_id res chain seq x y z
N LEU A 1 24.38 22.67 -11.39
CA LEU A 1 24.81 23.41 -10.18
C LEU A 1 23.59 23.60 -9.28
N LEU A 2 23.63 23.06 -8.06
CA LEU A 2 22.61 23.31 -7.03
C LEU A 2 22.99 24.59 -6.29
N ILE A 3 22.13 25.61 -6.33
CA ILE A 3 22.31 26.88 -5.63
C ILE A 3 21.28 26.91 -4.51
N THR A 4 21.72 27.11 -3.27
CA THR A 4 20.83 27.12 -2.09
C THR A 4 21.17 28.27 -1.16
N THR A 5 20.13 28.97 -0.68
CA THR A 5 20.24 30.07 0.30
C THR A 5 20.24 29.57 1.76
N THR A 6 20.38 28.26 1.97
CA THR A 6 20.24 27.63 3.29
C THR A 6 21.60 27.43 3.95
N ASP A 7 21.71 27.66 5.27
CA ASP A 7 22.93 27.42 6.08
C ASP A 7 23.28 25.94 6.30
N LEU A 8 22.71 25.02 5.52
CA LEU A 8 22.97 23.60 5.65
C LEU A 8 24.30 23.23 4.97
N PRO A 9 25.06 22.27 5.53
CA PRO A 9 26.26 21.77 4.88
C PRO A 9 25.92 21.11 3.54
N LYS A 10 26.84 21.27 2.58
CA LYS A 10 26.69 20.88 1.16
C LYS A 10 26.15 19.45 0.99
N GLU A 11 26.70 18.50 1.76
CA GLU A 11 26.29 17.08 1.73
C GLU A 11 24.83 16.88 2.14
N LYS A 12 24.37 17.60 3.18
CA LYS A 12 22.97 17.52 3.63
C LYS A 12 22.04 18.14 2.60
N VAL A 13 22.45 19.23 1.94
CA VAL A 13 21.67 19.87 0.88
C VAL A 13 21.45 18.91 -0.29
N VAL A 14 22.52 18.24 -0.74
CA VAL A 14 22.45 17.25 -1.82
C VAL A 14 21.55 16.08 -1.43
N LYS A 15 21.70 15.53 -0.22
CA LYS A 15 20.84 14.45 0.28
C LYS A 15 19.36 14.86 0.30
N LYS A 16 19.06 16.04 0.84
CA LYS A 16 17.67 16.56 0.92
C LYS A 16 17.07 16.84 -0.45
N TYR A 17 17.89 17.24 -1.42
CA TYR A 17 17.48 17.39 -2.81
C TYR A 17 17.07 16.03 -3.41
N PHE A 18 17.85 14.98 -3.17
CA PHE A 18 17.49 13.63 -3.62
C PHE A 18 16.28 13.06 -2.87
N ASP A 19 16.07 13.41 -1.60
CA ASP A 19 14.87 12.99 -0.85
C ASP A 19 13.56 13.51 -1.50
N LYS A 20 13.60 14.56 -2.32
CA LYS A 20 12.46 15.04 -3.12
C LYS A 20 11.96 13.98 -4.12
N ASP A 21 12.84 13.14 -4.66
CA ASP A 21 12.50 12.06 -5.59
C ASP A 21 11.48 11.08 -4.97
N VAL A 22 11.56 10.88 -3.65
CA VAL A 22 10.58 10.06 -2.91
C VAL A 22 9.19 10.67 -3.03
N ILE A 23 9.08 12.00 -2.89
CA ILE A 23 7.81 12.73 -3.01
C ILE A 23 7.30 12.66 -4.44
N GLU A 24 8.16 12.82 -5.44
CA GLU A 24 7.79 12.73 -6.86
C GLU A 24 7.25 11.35 -7.24
N LYS A 25 7.94 10.28 -6.81
CA LYS A 25 7.48 8.88 -6.97
C LYS A 25 6.17 8.59 -6.24
N SER A 26 5.95 9.26 -5.10
CA SER A 26 4.68 9.19 -4.38
C SER A 26 3.55 9.79 -5.21
N PHE A 27 3.76 10.98 -5.78
CA PHE A 27 2.79 11.61 -6.68
C PHE A 27 2.56 10.83 -7.97
N GLU A 28 3.58 10.20 -8.53
CA GLU A 28 3.45 9.29 -9.68
C GLU A 28 2.55 8.10 -9.34
N SER A 29 2.79 7.44 -8.21
CA SER A 29 1.94 6.33 -7.73
C SER A 29 0.49 6.75 -7.51
N LEU A 30 0.27 7.97 -6.99
CA LEU A 30 -1.06 8.57 -6.84
C LEU A 30 -1.77 8.76 -8.19
N LYS A 31 -1.02 9.16 -9.23
CA LYS A 31 -1.57 9.38 -10.58
C LYS A 31 -1.87 8.07 -11.29
N THR A 32 -1.00 7.07 -11.17
CA THR A 32 -1.08 5.82 -11.94
C THR A 32 -1.95 4.76 -11.25
N THR A 33 -1.68 4.45 -9.98
CA THR A 33 -2.37 3.36 -9.26
C THR A 33 -3.71 3.81 -8.68
N LEU A 34 -3.79 5.06 -8.23
CA LEU A 34 -4.93 5.59 -7.48
C LEU A 34 -5.76 6.59 -8.28
N SER A 35 -5.40 6.82 -9.55
CA SER A 35 -6.11 7.68 -10.50
C SER A 35 -6.60 8.98 -9.87
N ILE A 36 -5.70 9.70 -9.19
CA ILE A 36 -6.07 10.92 -8.45
C ILE A 36 -6.60 12.04 -9.35
N GLN A 37 -6.38 11.96 -10.66
CA GLN A 37 -6.96 12.88 -11.64
C GLN A 37 -8.44 12.53 -11.85
N PRO A 38 -9.38 13.31 -11.28
CA PRO A 38 -10.77 12.99 -11.41
C PRO A 38 -11.24 13.41 -12.81
N VAL A 39 -11.61 12.44 -13.63
CA VAL A 39 -12.30 12.73 -14.89
C VAL A 39 -13.74 13.09 -14.52
N ARG A 40 -14.05 14.41 -14.49
CA ARG A 40 -15.41 15.01 -14.26
C ARG A 40 -15.84 15.27 -12.80
N HIS A 41 -14.94 15.58 -11.87
CA HIS A 41 -15.34 16.12 -10.55
C HIS A 41 -15.20 17.65 -10.53
N TRP A 42 -16.33 18.36 -10.56
CA TRP A 42 -16.38 19.83 -10.65
C TRP A 42 -16.78 20.49 -9.32
N LEU A 43 -17.54 19.78 -8.49
CA LEU A 43 -17.93 20.27 -7.16
C LEU A 43 -16.76 20.13 -6.19
N THR A 44 -16.39 21.23 -5.53
CA THR A 44 -15.29 21.32 -4.57
C THR A 44 -15.35 20.25 -3.47
N GLY A 45 -16.56 19.92 -2.99
CA GLY A 45 -16.75 18.87 -1.98
C GLY A 45 -16.39 17.47 -2.48
N ARG A 46 -16.74 17.13 -3.73
CA ARG A 46 -16.44 15.82 -4.34
C ARG A 46 -14.96 15.67 -4.64
N VAL A 47 -14.31 16.76 -5.08
CA VAL A 47 -12.86 16.79 -5.30
C VAL A 47 -12.10 16.54 -3.98
N LYS A 48 -12.50 17.22 -2.90
CA LYS A 48 -11.88 17.02 -1.57
C LYS A 48 -12.06 15.58 -1.07
N ALA A 49 -13.25 15.00 -1.20
CA ALA A 49 -13.51 13.62 -0.80
C ALA A 49 -12.68 12.63 -1.63
N HIS A 50 -12.59 12.80 -2.95
CA HIS A 50 -11.78 11.95 -3.83
C HIS A 50 -10.30 11.99 -3.44
N ILE A 51 -9.74 13.19 -3.28
CA ILE A 51 -8.33 13.37 -2.87
C ILE A 51 -8.09 12.70 -1.50
N PHE A 52 -9.03 12.84 -0.56
CA PHE A 52 -8.92 12.22 0.76
C PHE A 52 -8.90 10.69 0.67
N ILE A 53 -9.80 10.09 -0.11
CA ILE A 53 -9.83 8.64 -0.32
C ILE A 53 -8.56 8.15 -1.02
N CYS A 54 -8.10 8.83 -2.07
CA CYS A 54 -6.84 8.50 -2.75
C CYS A 54 -5.65 8.59 -1.80
N TYR A 55 -5.62 9.59 -0.91
CA TYR A 55 -4.57 9.73 0.10
C TYR A 55 -4.58 8.58 1.11
N LEU A 56 -5.75 8.18 1.62
CA LEU A 56 -5.88 7.04 2.53
C LEU A 56 -5.45 5.72 1.87
N ALA A 57 -5.86 5.49 0.63
CA ALA A 57 -5.48 4.30 -0.12
C ALA A 57 -3.96 4.27 -0.40
N TYR A 58 -3.35 5.42 -0.70
CA TYR A 58 -1.88 5.52 -0.80
C TYR A 58 -1.18 5.22 0.52
N LEU A 59 -1.67 5.78 1.64
CA LEU A 59 -1.13 5.54 2.96
C LEU A 59 -1.13 4.04 3.28
N HIS A 60 -2.23 3.35 2.95
CA HIS A 60 -2.34 1.91 3.12
C HIS A 60 -1.34 1.14 2.26
N LEU A 61 -1.24 1.46 0.96
CA LEU A 61 -0.25 0.84 0.06
C LEU A 61 1.19 1.08 0.51
N SER A 62 1.50 2.26 1.04
CA SER A 62 2.82 2.61 1.57
C SER A 62 3.14 1.81 2.83
N TRP A 63 2.16 1.65 3.74
CA TRP A 63 2.29 0.80 4.92
C TRP A 63 2.53 -0.67 4.53
N MET A 64 1.78 -1.20 3.57
CA MET A 64 2.01 -2.55 3.05
C MET A 64 3.40 -2.69 2.43
N ASN A 65 3.84 -1.71 1.64
CA ASN A 65 5.18 -1.70 1.04
C ASN A 65 6.28 -1.74 2.11
N MET A 66 6.14 -0.94 3.17
CA MET A 66 7.06 -0.93 4.30
C MET A 66 7.12 -2.31 4.97
N ARG A 67 5.96 -2.92 5.26
CA ARG A 67 5.87 -4.27 5.86
C ARG A 67 6.51 -5.34 4.99
N LEU A 68 6.24 -5.32 3.69
CA LEU A 68 6.84 -6.26 2.73
C LEU A 68 8.36 -6.12 2.68
N LYS A 69 8.87 -4.88 2.60
CA LYS A 69 10.32 -4.60 2.61
C LYS A 69 11.00 -5.04 3.90
N THR A 70 10.40 -4.79 5.06
CA THR A 70 10.94 -5.24 6.35
C THR A 70 11.07 -6.77 6.42
N ASN A 71 10.21 -7.51 5.72
CA ASN A 71 10.25 -8.98 5.64
C ASN A 71 11.04 -9.50 4.42
N GLY A 72 11.76 -8.63 3.69
CA GLY A 72 12.62 -9.03 2.56
C GLY A 72 11.88 -9.37 1.27
N ILE A 73 10.59 -9.04 1.16
CA ILE A 73 9.77 -9.34 -0.02
C ILE A 73 9.88 -8.17 -1.01
N THR A 74 10.50 -8.41 -2.17
CA THR A 74 10.72 -7.39 -3.23
C THR A 74 9.55 -7.34 -4.22
N MET A 75 8.31 -7.34 -3.72
CA MET A 75 7.12 -7.34 -4.57
C MET A 75 6.33 -6.04 -4.43
N SER A 76 5.68 -5.61 -5.51
CA SER A 76 4.81 -4.42 -5.49
C SER A 76 3.62 -4.65 -4.56
N PRO A 77 3.19 -3.65 -3.75
CA PRO A 77 2.01 -3.75 -2.90
C PRO A 77 0.74 -4.14 -3.68
N VAL A 78 0.62 -3.70 -4.93
CA VAL A 78 -0.53 -4.04 -5.81
C VAL A 78 -0.53 -5.52 -6.15
N LYS A 79 0.63 -6.08 -6.53
CA LYS A 79 0.78 -7.53 -6.77
C LYS A 79 0.52 -8.34 -5.50
N ALA A 80 0.89 -7.80 -4.33
CA ALA A 80 0.62 -8.47 -3.06
C ALA A 80 -0.88 -8.54 -2.79
N LEU A 81 -1.61 -7.47 -3.11
CA LEU A 81 -3.08 -7.46 -3.03
C LEU A 81 -3.71 -8.43 -4.03
N GLU A 82 -3.27 -8.50 -5.28
CA GLU A 82 -3.76 -9.47 -6.29
C GLU A 82 -3.55 -10.92 -5.81
N ASN A 83 -2.37 -11.22 -5.26
CA ASN A 83 -2.07 -12.53 -4.69
C ASN A 83 -2.94 -12.85 -3.46
N LEU A 84 -3.29 -11.85 -2.65
CA LEU A 84 -4.17 -11.99 -1.50
C LEU A 84 -5.65 -12.12 -1.89
N GLU A 85 -6.09 -11.44 -2.96
CA GLU A 85 -7.46 -11.55 -3.49
C GLU A 85 -7.79 -12.98 -3.91
N THR A 86 -6.79 -13.71 -4.39
CA THR A 86 -6.91 -15.14 -4.74
C THR A 86 -7.18 -16.03 -3.52
N ILE A 87 -6.93 -15.55 -2.30
CA ILE A 87 -7.14 -16.32 -1.06
C ILE A 87 -8.59 -16.17 -0.63
N TYR A 88 -9.39 -17.22 -0.85
CA TYR A 88 -10.74 -17.30 -0.34
C TYR A 88 -10.79 -18.15 0.94
N THR A 89 -11.56 -17.66 1.91
CA THR A 89 -11.79 -18.36 3.18
C THR A 89 -13.16 -19.02 3.12
N VAL A 90 -13.20 -20.36 3.23
CA VAL A 90 -14.47 -21.09 3.29
C VAL A 90 -14.86 -21.26 4.76
N LYS A 91 -15.98 -20.65 5.15
CA LYS A 91 -16.62 -20.91 6.44
C LYS A 91 -17.56 -22.09 6.26
N LEU A 92 -17.22 -23.22 6.86
CA LEU A 92 -18.12 -24.37 6.97
C LEU A 92 -18.91 -24.22 8.26
N THR A 93 -20.20 -23.98 8.12
CA THR A 93 -21.15 -23.97 9.24
C THR A 93 -21.89 -25.31 9.20
N ASP A 94 -21.72 -26.12 10.24
CA ASP A 94 -22.52 -27.34 10.46
C ASP A 94 -23.67 -26.98 11.39
N GLU A 95 -24.91 -27.25 10.99
CA GLU A 95 -26.11 -26.88 11.77
C GLU A 95 -26.35 -27.80 12.98
N LYS A 96 -25.68 -28.95 13.09
CA LYS A 96 -25.90 -29.91 14.20
C LYS A 96 -24.86 -29.86 15.32
N ALA A 97 -23.70 -29.27 15.08
CA ALA A 97 -22.67 -29.06 16.09
C ALA A 97 -22.28 -27.59 16.01
N SER A 98 -22.54 -26.82 17.07
CA SER A 98 -22.30 -25.38 17.18
C SER A 98 -20.79 -25.04 17.16
N ALA A 99 -20.12 -25.38 16.07
CA ALA A 99 -18.68 -25.27 15.86
C ALA A 99 -18.43 -24.80 14.42
N SER A 100 -18.30 -23.48 14.25
CA SER A 100 -17.89 -22.88 12.98
C SER A 100 -16.40 -23.12 12.76
N THR A 101 -16.02 -24.02 11.85
CA THR A 101 -14.62 -24.21 11.49
C THR A 101 -14.32 -23.44 10.21
N THR A 102 -13.51 -22.39 10.33
CA THR A 102 -13.02 -21.61 9.20
C THR A 102 -11.82 -22.33 8.63
N LYS A 103 -11.91 -22.88 7.41
CA LYS A 103 -10.77 -23.52 6.74
C LYS A 103 -10.28 -22.63 5.61
N THR A 104 -9.07 -22.10 5.77
CA THR A 104 -8.34 -21.41 4.71
C THR A 104 -7.70 -22.44 3.80
N VAL A 105 -7.90 -22.32 2.48
CA VAL A 105 -7.34 -23.20 1.43
C VAL A 105 -5.80 -23.14 1.45
N PRO A 106 -5.06 -24.16 0.95
CA PRO A 106 -3.60 -24.19 1.06
C PRO A 106 -2.98 -22.96 0.39
N LEU A 107 -2.40 -22.06 1.20
CA LEU A 107 -1.67 -20.90 0.69
C LEU A 107 -0.41 -21.38 -0.04
N THR A 108 -0.11 -20.76 -1.18
CA THR A 108 1.23 -20.88 -1.77
C THR A 108 2.27 -20.30 -0.82
N LYS A 109 3.52 -20.77 -0.89
CA LYS A 109 4.63 -20.30 -0.01
C LYS A 109 4.79 -18.77 -0.03
N GLU A 110 4.50 -18.15 -1.17
CA GLU A 110 4.52 -16.69 -1.34
C GLU A 110 3.36 -16.00 -0.60
N GLN A 111 2.15 -16.57 -0.67
CA GLN A 111 0.98 -16.07 0.05
C GLN A 111 1.16 -16.17 1.56
N GLU A 112 1.75 -17.25 2.06
CA GLU A 112 2.02 -17.43 3.49
C GLU A 112 3.06 -16.40 4.00
N ALA A 113 4.10 -16.14 3.22
CA ALA A 113 5.08 -15.11 3.53
C ALA A 113 4.45 -13.70 3.58
N ILE A 114 3.54 -13.38 2.66
CA ILE A 114 2.80 -12.11 2.66
C ILE A 114 1.86 -12.03 3.87
N TYR A 115 1.12 -13.10 4.19
CA TYR A 115 0.22 -13.17 5.33
C TYR A 115 0.95 -12.94 6.66
N LYS A 116 2.12 -13.55 6.82
CA LYS A 116 3.00 -13.38 7.98
C LYS A 116 3.59 -11.97 8.03
N ALA A 117 4.03 -11.43 6.90
CA ALA A 117 4.59 -10.08 6.82
C ALA A 117 3.59 -8.98 7.21
N LEU A 118 2.30 -9.21 6.95
CA LEU A 118 1.21 -8.28 7.25
C LEU A 118 0.60 -8.47 8.65
N ASN A 119 1.05 -9.46 9.44
CA ASN A 119 0.49 -9.79 10.76
C ASN A 119 -1.04 -10.04 10.73
N LEU A 120 -1.54 -10.70 9.67
CA LEU A 120 -2.97 -11.03 9.53
C LEU A 120 -3.36 -12.36 10.21
N LEU A 121 -2.40 -13.06 10.81
CA LEU A 121 -2.64 -14.23 11.67
C LEU A 121 -2.87 -13.77 13.11
N SER A 122 -4.14 -13.68 13.53
CA SER A 122 -4.55 -13.68 14.94
C SER A 122 -5.36 -14.94 15.22
#